data_AF-A0A833XW39-F1
#
_entry.id   AF-A0A833XW39-F1
#
_cell.length_a   1.000
_cell.length_b   1.000
_cell.length_c   1.000
_cell.angle_alpha   90.00
_cell.angle_beta   90.00
_cell.angle_gamma   90.00
#
_symmetry.space_group_name_H-M   'P 1'
#
loop_
_entity.id
_entity.type
_entity.pdbx_description
1 polymer ?
#
loop_
_entity_poly.entity_id
_entity_poly.type
_entity_poly.pdbx_seq_one_letter_code
_entity_poly.pdbx_strand_id
1 'polypeptide(L)'
;MEVQEDGDHFITSQLGGLASTQMALRAAIELKVFSIIADAGPDAHLSAAEIISKIPTKDPSSAAWTLERVLRVLGANSILSIISRKPLGNNGEHGRHEWTYGLTKKSRCLVSSCTTDELATFTTSIILFTTEREVLESQYMIKDAVLDPGSSPFYKANGVNFYDYMGEKPRLRQVFDEFMEVSSKLPFEDVFKLYGGFKDLKELMDVGGGIGTILAKITSTYPHVRGLNFDLPHVIDAAPKLPGVKHVAGDMFKSIPNAQTILLKVFFLRNATKKPYTTRSHLINM
;
A
#
# COMPACT_ATOMS: atom_id res chain seq x y z
N MET A 1 -37.37 -28.13 -7.68
CA MET A 1 -37.13 -26.91 -6.89
C MET A 1 -35.70 -26.99 -6.40
N GLU A 2 -34.80 -26.38 -7.18
CA GLU A 2 -33.38 -26.30 -6.86
C GLU A 2 -33.18 -25.33 -5.70
N VAL A 3 -32.38 -25.75 -4.72
CA VAL A 3 -31.92 -24.92 -3.61
C VAL A 3 -30.81 -24.03 -4.16
N GLN A 4 -31.17 -22.82 -4.59
CA GLN A 4 -30.25 -21.80 -5.10
C GLN A 4 -30.22 -20.54 -4.20
N GLU A 5 -30.93 -20.54 -3.05
CA GLU A 5 -31.05 -19.37 -2.16
C GLU A 5 -29.82 -19.15 -1.23
N ASP A 6 -29.08 -20.20 -0.85
CA ASP A 6 -27.94 -20.05 0.08
C ASP A 6 -26.72 -19.34 -0.52
N GLY A 7 -26.53 -19.42 -1.84
CA GLY A 7 -25.41 -18.79 -2.54
C GLY A 7 -25.54 -17.26 -2.64
N ASP A 8 -26.75 -16.77 -2.89
CA ASP A 8 -27.01 -15.35 -3.14
C ASP A 8 -26.92 -14.51 -1.86
N HIS A 9 -27.35 -15.06 -0.72
CA HIS A 9 -27.18 -14.42 0.58
C HIS A 9 -25.70 -14.31 0.99
N PHE A 10 -24.91 -15.35 0.71
CA PHE A 10 -23.47 -15.36 0.98
C PHE A 10 -22.74 -14.31 0.14
N ILE A 11 -23.03 -14.25 -1.17
CA ILE A 11 -22.44 -13.26 -2.08
C ILE A 11 -22.85 -11.83 -1.67
N THR A 12 -24.12 -11.61 -1.34
CA THR A 12 -24.62 -10.30 -0.89
C THR A 12 -23.90 -9.83 0.38
N SER A 13 -23.74 -10.71 1.37
CA SER A 13 -22.99 -10.40 2.59
C SER A 13 -21.51 -10.16 2.32
N GLN A 14 -20.91 -10.88 1.37
CA GLN A 14 -19.50 -10.70 1.00
C GLN A 14 -19.26 -9.35 0.33
N LEU A 15 -20.11 -8.98 -0.65
CA LEU A 15 -20.01 -7.71 -1.36
C LEU A 15 -20.31 -6.52 -0.45
N GLY A 16 -21.36 -6.59 0.38
CA GLY A 16 -21.68 -5.56 1.35
C GLY A 16 -20.63 -5.39 2.46
N GLY A 17 -19.84 -6.45 2.72
CA GLY A 17 -18.81 -6.47 3.75
C GLY A 17 -17.45 -5.93 3.33
N LEU A 18 -17.21 -5.61 2.05
CA LEU A 18 -15.88 -5.27 1.53
C LEU A 18 -15.20 -4.11 2.28
N ALA A 19 -15.93 -3.01 2.52
CA ALA A 19 -15.40 -1.87 3.26
C ALA A 19 -15.05 -2.25 4.71
N SER A 20 -15.92 -3.02 5.38
CA SER A 20 -15.68 -3.52 6.73
C SER A 20 -14.46 -4.43 6.80
N THR A 21 -14.27 -5.31 5.82
CA THR A 21 -13.08 -6.18 5.71
C THR A 21 -11.82 -5.36 5.53
N GLN A 22 -11.84 -4.33 4.68
CA GLN A 22 -10.69 -3.46 4.45
C GLN A 22 -10.31 -2.67 5.72
N MET A 23 -11.29 -2.15 6.46
CA MET A 23 -11.04 -1.44 7.71
C MET A 23 -10.64 -2.37 8.86
N ALA A 24 -11.18 -3.59 8.91
CA ALA A 24 -10.73 -4.63 9.84
C ALA A 24 -9.26 -5.00 9.59
N LEU A 25 -8.86 -5.06 8.31
CA LEU A 25 -7.49 -5.32 7.91
C LEU A 25 -6.54 -4.20 8.34
N ARG A 26 -6.92 -2.94 8.10
CA ARG A 26 -6.19 -1.76 8.59
C ARG A 26 -5.98 -1.83 10.10
N ALA A 27 -7.05 -2.05 10.86
CA ALA A 27 -6.98 -2.12 12.32
C ALA A 27 -6.06 -3.25 12.80
N ALA A 28 -6.13 -4.43 12.19
CA ALA A 28 -5.26 -5.56 12.54
C ALA A 28 -3.78 -5.30 12.21
N ILE A 29 -3.47 -4.57 11.14
CA ILE A 29 -2.11 -4.13 10.80
C ILE A 29 -1.61 -3.14 11.85
N GLU A 30 -2.38 -2.09 12.16
CA GLU A 30 -2.00 -1.06 13.15
C GLU A 30 -1.81 -1.64 14.56
N LEU A 31 -2.63 -2.64 14.93
CA LEU A 31 -2.51 -3.40 16.19
C LEU A 31 -1.43 -4.50 16.15
N LYS A 32 -0.72 -4.67 15.03
CA LYS A 32 0.33 -5.67 14.83
C LYS A 32 -0.13 -7.12 15.07
N VAL A 33 -1.42 -7.39 14.86
CA VAL A 33 -2.03 -8.72 15.08
C VAL A 33 -1.28 -9.82 14.34
N PHE A 34 -0.95 -9.60 13.07
CA PHE A 34 -0.27 -10.60 12.25
C PHE A 34 1.13 -10.93 12.76
N SER A 35 1.89 -9.93 13.20
CA SER A 35 3.20 -10.13 13.81
C SER A 35 3.08 -10.85 15.16
N ILE A 36 2.12 -10.47 16.00
CA ILE A 36 1.90 -11.15 17.30
C ILE A 36 1.62 -12.65 17.11
N ILE A 37 0.82 -13.01 16.11
CA ILE A 37 0.56 -14.44 15.79
C ILE A 37 1.82 -15.10 15.21
N ALA A 38 2.55 -14.43 14.33
CA ALA A 38 3.80 -14.96 13.75
C ALA A 38 4.86 -15.24 14.83
N ASP A 39 5.02 -14.33 15.78
CA ASP A 39 6.01 -14.41 16.86
C ASP A 39 5.70 -15.52 17.87
N ALA A 40 4.44 -15.98 17.95
CA ALA A 40 4.05 -17.13 18.76
C ALA A 40 4.48 -18.47 18.16
N GLY A 41 4.93 -18.49 16.90
CA GLY A 41 5.56 -19.63 16.25
C GLY A 41 4.84 -20.10 14.96
N PRO A 42 5.49 -21.03 14.22
CA PRO A 42 4.88 -21.65 13.05
C PRO A 42 3.57 -22.35 13.43
N ASP A 43 2.51 -22.09 12.67
CA ASP A 43 1.17 -22.67 12.85
C ASP A 43 0.46 -22.32 14.17
N ALA A 44 0.98 -21.34 14.91
CA ALA A 44 0.36 -20.81 16.11
C ALA A 44 -1.07 -20.31 15.84
N HIS A 45 -1.93 -20.57 16.82
CA HIS A 45 -3.27 -20.00 16.88
C HIS A 45 -3.41 -19.29 18.22
N LEU A 46 -3.88 -18.04 18.21
CA LEU A 46 -4.05 -17.25 19.42
C LEU A 46 -5.51 -16.83 19.59
N SER A 47 -6.02 -16.81 20.82
CA SER A 47 -7.29 -16.17 21.14
C SER A 47 -7.15 -14.65 21.12
N ALA A 48 -8.28 -13.94 21.06
CA ALA A 48 -8.27 -12.47 21.11
C ALA A 48 -7.65 -11.95 22.42
N ALA A 49 -7.84 -12.67 23.53
CA ALA A 49 -7.24 -12.32 24.82
C ALA A 49 -5.72 -12.52 24.82
N GLU A 50 -5.23 -13.61 24.23
CA GLU A 50 -3.79 -13.85 24.08
C GLU A 50 -3.13 -12.75 23.24
N ILE A 51 -3.76 -12.31 22.15
CA ILE A 51 -3.25 -11.21 21.31
C ILE A 51 -3.26 -9.88 22.08
N ILE A 52 -4.38 -9.53 22.74
CA ILE A 52 -4.48 -8.29 23.52
C ILE A 52 -3.50 -8.25 24.68
N SER A 53 -3.13 -9.39 25.26
CA SER A 53 -2.11 -9.43 26.31
C SER A 53 -0.74 -8.87 25.88
N LYS A 54 -0.50 -8.77 24.56
CA LYS A 54 0.72 -8.20 23.95
C LYS A 54 0.58 -6.74 23.51
N ILE A 55 -0.61 -6.15 23.66
CA ILE A 55 -0.92 -4.78 23.20
C ILE A 55 -1.21 -3.89 24.42
N PRO A 56 -0.55 -2.73 24.57
CA PRO A 56 -0.86 -1.80 25.65
C PRO A 56 -2.31 -1.31 25.58
N THR A 57 -3.11 -1.61 26.60
CA THR A 57 -4.51 -1.16 26.71
C THR A 57 -4.90 -0.93 28.17
N LYS A 58 -5.82 0.01 28.41
CA LYS A 58 -6.35 0.32 29.74
C LYS A 58 -7.42 -0.67 30.20
N ASP A 59 -8.06 -1.36 29.26
CA ASP A 59 -9.12 -2.35 29.52
C ASP A 59 -8.93 -3.57 28.60
N PRO A 60 -8.11 -4.55 29.04
CA PRO A 60 -7.83 -5.75 28.25
C PRO A 60 -9.07 -6.59 27.93
N SER A 61 -10.03 -6.67 28.86
CA SER A 61 -11.22 -7.50 28.69
C SER A 61 -12.14 -6.96 27.59
N SER A 62 -12.45 -5.67 27.62
CA SER A 62 -13.27 -5.05 26.56
C SER A 62 -12.53 -4.97 25.22
N ALA A 63 -11.20 -4.77 25.25
CA ALA A 63 -10.39 -4.77 24.05
C ALA A 63 -10.36 -6.16 23.39
N ALA A 64 -10.25 -7.24 24.16
CA ALA A 64 -10.28 -8.61 23.63
C ALA A 64 -11.63 -8.94 23.00
N TRP A 65 -12.73 -8.56 23.65
CA TRP A 65 -14.08 -8.72 23.10
C TRP A 65 -14.25 -7.97 21.77
N THR A 66 -13.74 -6.74 21.68
CA THR A 66 -13.81 -5.94 20.46
C THR A 66 -12.91 -6.51 19.37
N LEU A 67 -11.69 -6.92 19.71
CA LEU A 67 -10.74 -7.54 18.78
C LEU A 67 -11.29 -8.85 18.23
N GLU A 68 -11.98 -9.68 19.03
CA GLU A 68 -12.58 -10.92 18.56
C GLU A 68 -13.52 -10.67 17.36
N ARG A 69 -14.29 -9.58 17.37
CA ARG A 69 -15.17 -9.22 16.24
C ARG A 69 -14.38 -8.89 14.98
N VAL A 70 -13.26 -8.18 15.12
CA VAL A 70 -12.34 -7.88 14.00
C VAL A 70 -11.75 -9.18 13.45
N LEU A 71 -11.25 -10.06 14.32
CA LEU A 71 -10.65 -11.34 13.93
C LEU A 71 -11.66 -12.28 13.26
N ARG A 72 -12.92 -12.28 13.70
CA ARG A 72 -14.02 -13.02 13.04
C ARG A 72 -14.26 -12.53 11.62
N VAL A 73 -14.28 -11.21 11.36
CA VAL A 73 -14.41 -10.67 10.00
C VAL A 73 -13.25 -11.13 9.13
N LEU A 74 -12.02 -11.05 9.63
CA LEU A 74 -10.83 -11.49 8.90
C LEU A 74 -10.85 -13.00 8.62
N GLY A 75 -11.25 -13.81 9.59
CA GLY A 75 -11.32 -15.25 9.40
C GLY A 75 -12.49 -15.70 8.51
N ALA A 76 -13.64 -15.02 8.55
CA ALA A 76 -14.74 -15.25 7.60
C ALA A 76 -14.34 -14.97 6.14
N ASN A 77 -13.40 -14.06 5.92
CA ASN A 77 -12.80 -13.77 4.61
C ASN A 77 -11.57 -14.63 4.29
N SER A 78 -11.30 -15.65 5.11
CA SER A 78 -10.13 -16.54 4.98
C SER A 78 -8.79 -15.80 4.97
N ILE A 79 -8.72 -14.63 5.59
CA ILE A 79 -7.47 -13.92 5.85
C ILE A 79 -6.77 -14.61 7.03
N LEU A 80 -7.51 -14.94 8.08
CA LEU A 80 -7.05 -15.76 9.21
C LEU A 80 -7.69 -17.15 9.18
N SER A 81 -6.98 -18.17 9.66
CA SER A 81 -7.60 -19.45 9.99
C SER A 81 -8.34 -19.32 11.32
N ILE A 82 -9.49 -20.00 11.45
CA ILE A 82 -10.28 -20.02 12.68
C ILE A 82 -10.34 -21.46 13.18
N ILE A 83 -9.97 -21.68 14.44
CA ILE A 83 -10.15 -22.96 15.14
C ILE A 83 -10.95 -22.73 16.41
N SER A 84 -11.99 -23.54 16.62
CA SER A 84 -12.67 -23.59 17.91
C SER A 84 -11.90 -24.48 18.87
N ARG A 85 -11.56 -23.95 20.04
CA ARG A 85 -11.09 -24.74 21.19
C ARG A 85 -12.24 -24.93 22.16
N LYS A 86 -12.40 -26.16 22.65
CA LYS A 86 -13.18 -26.39 23.87
C LYS A 86 -12.31 -25.98 25.06
N PRO A 87 -12.81 -25.19 26.01
CA PRO A 87 -12.04 -24.87 27.20
C PRO A 87 -11.69 -26.16 27.95
N LEU A 88 -10.44 -26.28 28.40
CA LEU A 88 -10.02 -27.31 29.34
C LEU A 88 -10.60 -26.95 30.72
N GLY A 89 -11.81 -27.44 30.98
CA GLY A 89 -12.45 -27.34 32.29
C GLY A 89 -13.25 -28.60 32.57
N ASN A 90 -12.77 -29.43 33.50
CA ASN A 90 -13.62 -30.40 34.18
C ASN A 90 -14.70 -29.61 34.93
N ASN A 91 -15.96 -30.05 34.76
CA ASN A 91 -17.18 -29.63 35.46
C ASN A 91 -18.14 -28.78 34.62
N GLY A 92 -18.94 -29.45 33.77
CA GLY A 92 -20.39 -29.27 33.65
C GLY A 92 -20.98 -27.94 33.18
N GLU A 93 -20.25 -26.84 33.16
CA GLU A 93 -20.71 -25.57 32.61
C GLU A 93 -20.58 -25.60 31.09
N HIS A 94 -21.60 -25.09 30.40
CA HIS A 94 -21.59 -24.91 28.94
C HIS A 94 -20.50 -23.88 28.59
N GLY A 95 -19.25 -24.32 28.60
CA GLY A 95 -18.08 -23.49 28.34
C GLY A 95 -18.22 -22.84 26.98
N ARG A 96 -18.20 -21.50 26.97
CA ARG A 96 -18.27 -20.71 25.75
C ARG A 96 -17.16 -21.18 24.81
N HIS A 97 -17.51 -21.53 23.58
CA HIS A 97 -16.52 -21.85 22.54
C HIS A 97 -15.52 -20.70 22.43
N GLU A 98 -14.24 -20.98 22.67
CA GLU A 98 -13.17 -20.02 22.45
C GLU A 98 -12.67 -20.18 21.01
N TRP A 99 -12.65 -19.08 20.28
CA TRP A 99 -12.11 -19.05 18.92
C TRP A 99 -10.66 -18.58 18.95
N THR A 100 -9.83 -19.29 18.21
CA THR A 100 -8.41 -18.98 18.07
C THR A 100 -8.05 -18.81 16.61
N TYR A 101 -7.10 -17.92 16.35
CA TYR A 101 -6.82 -17.37 15.02
C TYR A 101 -5.37 -17.59 14.64
N GLY A 102 -5.15 -18.14 13.45
CA GLY A 102 -3.82 -18.40 12.91
C GLY A 102 -3.60 -17.71 11.56
N LEU A 103 -2.34 -17.64 11.13
CA LEU A 103 -1.99 -17.07 9.83
C LEU A 103 -2.32 -18.05 8.70
N THR A 104 -2.93 -17.55 7.64
CA THR A 104 -3.10 -18.27 6.38
C THR A 104 -1.96 -17.96 5.42
N LYS A 105 -1.91 -18.64 4.27
CA LYS A 105 -1.02 -18.25 3.17
C LYS A 105 -1.26 -16.80 2.71
N LYS A 106 -2.50 -16.30 2.78
CA LYS A 106 -2.86 -14.93 2.40
C LYS A 106 -2.36 -13.89 3.41
N SER A 107 -2.44 -14.17 4.71
CA SER A 107 -2.05 -13.20 5.73
C SER A 107 -0.56 -13.19 6.05
N ARG A 108 0.23 -14.14 5.51
CA ARG A 108 1.69 -14.13 5.69
C ARG A 108 2.35 -12.89 5.08
N CYS A 109 1.81 -12.33 3.99
CA CYS A 109 2.27 -11.05 3.44
C CYS A 109 1.82 -9.82 4.25
N LEU A 110 1.22 -10.01 5.44
CA LEU A 110 0.83 -8.91 6.34
C LEU A 110 1.68 -8.90 7.62
N VAL A 111 2.64 -9.82 7.74
CA VAL A 111 3.52 -9.93 8.89
C VAL A 111 4.63 -8.88 8.77
N SER A 112 4.63 -7.91 9.68
CA SER A 112 5.59 -6.80 9.68
C SER A 112 7.00 -7.21 10.15
N SER A 113 7.20 -8.44 10.66
CA SER A 113 8.45 -8.84 11.34
C SER A 113 9.59 -9.31 10.44
N CYS A 114 9.46 -9.22 9.10
CA CYS A 114 10.59 -9.31 8.21
C CYS A 114 10.68 -8.03 7.37
N THR A 115 11.49 -7.08 7.81
CA THR A 115 11.91 -5.90 7.03
C THR A 115 12.67 -6.27 5.75
N THR A 116 12.81 -7.57 5.44
CA THR A 116 13.42 -8.12 4.23
C THR A 116 12.40 -8.63 3.21
N ASP A 117 11.10 -8.74 3.55
CA ASP A 117 10.06 -9.14 2.60
C ASP A 117 9.39 -7.88 2.01
N GLU A 118 9.88 -7.48 0.83
CA GLU A 118 9.37 -6.31 0.11
C GLU A 118 7.89 -6.45 -0.28
N LEU A 119 7.41 -7.68 -0.55
CA LEU A 119 6.02 -7.92 -0.93
C LEU A 119 5.07 -7.77 0.25
N ALA A 120 5.50 -8.22 1.44
CA ALA A 120 4.74 -8.00 2.66
C ALA A 120 4.66 -6.52 3.03
N THR A 121 5.77 -5.81 2.87
CA THR A 121 5.85 -4.36 3.09
C THR A 121 4.95 -3.61 2.08
N PHE A 122 4.91 -4.05 0.83
CA PHE A 122 4.03 -3.44 -0.18
C PHE A 122 2.56 -3.62 0.18
N THR A 123 2.18 -4.85 0.53
CA THR A 123 0.79 -5.20 0.85
C THR A 123 0.27 -4.38 2.03
N THR A 124 1.06 -4.27 3.10
CA THR A 124 0.68 -3.45 4.26
C THR A 124 0.61 -1.96 3.90
N SER A 125 1.59 -1.43 3.17
CA SER A 125 1.63 -0.02 2.77
C SER A 125 0.46 0.38 1.87
N ILE A 126 0.06 -0.46 0.89
CA ILE A 126 -1.09 -0.16 0.03
C ILE A 126 -2.41 -0.18 0.81
N ILE A 127 -2.56 -1.09 1.77
CA ILE A 127 -3.76 -1.14 2.63
C ILE A 127 -3.84 0.12 3.48
N LEU A 128 -2.74 0.53 4.13
CA LEU A 128 -2.71 1.74 4.95
C LEU A 128 -2.99 2.99 4.12
N PHE A 129 -2.34 3.15 2.97
CA PHE A 129 -2.54 4.29 2.07
C PHE A 129 -3.98 4.39 1.56
N THR A 130 -4.52 3.30 1.00
CA THR A 130 -5.87 3.31 0.41
C THR A 130 -7.00 3.47 1.42
N THR A 131 -6.69 3.31 2.72
CA THR A 131 -7.63 3.49 3.83
C THR A 131 -7.41 4.79 4.61
N GLU A 132 -6.50 5.67 4.18
CA GLU A 132 -6.44 7.02 4.75
C GLU A 132 -7.75 7.75 4.47
N ARG A 133 -8.18 8.58 5.43
CA ARG A 133 -9.51 9.20 5.43
C ARG A 133 -9.77 9.96 4.13
N GLU A 134 -8.83 10.79 3.72
CA GLU A 134 -8.94 11.65 2.55
C GLU A 134 -9.00 10.83 1.25
N VAL A 135 -8.35 9.66 1.23
CA VAL A 135 -8.43 8.72 0.12
C VAL A 135 -9.80 8.05 0.07
N LEU A 136 -10.35 7.63 1.21
CA LEU A 136 -11.69 7.06 1.30
C LEU A 136 -12.79 8.09 0.96
N GLU A 137 -12.66 9.33 1.44
CA GLU A 137 -13.59 10.41 1.13
C GLU A 137 -13.69 10.67 -0.38
N SER A 138 -12.56 10.57 -1.09
CA SER A 138 -12.55 10.69 -2.55
C SER A 138 -13.36 9.62 -3.27
N GLN A 139 -13.56 8.45 -2.66
CA GLN A 139 -14.30 7.34 -3.28
C GLN A 139 -15.80 7.64 -3.41
N TYR A 140 -16.36 8.47 -2.54
CA TYR A 140 -17.74 8.95 -2.67
C TYR A 140 -17.96 9.70 -3.99
N MET A 141 -16.91 10.31 -4.53
CA MET A 141 -16.97 11.12 -5.76
C MET A 141 -16.76 10.30 -7.04
N ILE A 142 -16.58 8.97 -6.96
CA ILE A 142 -16.37 8.12 -8.15
C ILE A 142 -17.56 8.23 -9.10
N LYS A 143 -18.79 8.19 -8.58
CA LYS A 143 -20.02 8.37 -9.38
C LYS A 143 -19.98 9.72 -10.12
N ASP A 144 -19.66 10.79 -9.42
CA ASP A 144 -19.66 12.14 -10.00
C ASP A 144 -18.52 12.31 -11.01
N ALA A 145 -17.37 11.66 -10.81
CA ALA A 145 -16.29 11.62 -11.79
C ALA A 145 -16.64 10.85 -13.07
N VAL A 146 -17.54 9.86 -12.99
CA VAL A 146 -18.11 9.18 -14.17
C VAL A 146 -19.08 10.09 -14.91
N LEU A 147 -19.92 10.84 -14.19
CA LEU A 147 -20.94 11.71 -14.78
C LEU A 147 -20.37 13.02 -15.34
N ASP A 148 -19.30 13.53 -14.73
CA ASP A 148 -18.58 14.73 -15.15
C ASP A 148 -17.08 14.41 -15.31
N PRO A 149 -16.71 13.83 -16.47
CA PRO A 149 -15.35 13.42 -16.76
C PRO A 149 -14.46 14.65 -16.98
N GLY A 150 -13.29 14.66 -16.35
CA GLY A 150 -12.32 15.76 -16.48
C GLY A 150 -11.75 16.24 -15.14
N SER A 151 -12.37 15.84 -14.03
CA SER A 151 -11.81 16.00 -12.69
C SER A 151 -11.73 14.65 -11.98
N SER A 152 -10.63 14.41 -11.26
CA SER A 152 -10.47 13.18 -10.48
C SER A 152 -11.45 13.15 -9.30
N PRO A 153 -11.83 11.96 -8.79
CA PRO A 153 -12.65 11.86 -7.59
C PRO A 153 -12.05 12.66 -6.41
N PHE A 154 -10.72 12.66 -6.27
CA PHE A 154 -10.04 13.42 -5.23
C PHE A 154 -10.21 14.94 -5.39
N TYR A 155 -10.06 15.46 -6.60
CA TYR A 155 -10.30 16.88 -6.87
C TYR A 155 -11.75 17.27 -6.60
N LYS A 156 -12.72 16.42 -6.98
CA LYS A 156 -14.13 16.68 -6.70
C LYS A 156 -14.45 16.71 -5.19
N ALA A 157 -13.76 15.91 -4.38
CA ALA A 157 -13.94 15.89 -2.93
C ALA A 157 -13.25 17.08 -2.22
N ASN A 158 -12.08 17.51 -2.70
CA ASN A 158 -11.20 18.43 -1.96
C ASN A 158 -10.99 19.80 -2.63
N GLY A 159 -11.43 19.99 -3.87
CA GLY A 159 -11.25 21.23 -4.64
C GLY A 159 -9.81 21.50 -5.13
N VAL A 160 -8.84 20.68 -4.73
CA VAL A 160 -7.43 20.77 -5.12
C VAL A 160 -6.93 19.40 -5.59
N ASN A 161 -5.85 19.37 -6.36
CA ASN A 161 -5.28 18.11 -6.81
C ASN A 161 -4.59 17.36 -5.65
N PHE A 162 -4.48 16.04 -5.78
CA PHE A 162 -3.97 15.16 -4.72
C PHE A 162 -2.54 15.53 -4.27
N TYR A 163 -1.65 15.88 -5.18
CA TYR A 163 -0.26 16.22 -4.88
C TYR A 163 -0.13 17.57 -4.17
N ASP A 164 -0.90 18.58 -4.58
CA ASP A 164 -0.96 19.87 -3.88
C ASP A 164 -1.51 19.68 -2.46
N TYR A 165 -2.58 18.90 -2.31
CA TYR A 165 -3.18 18.59 -1.01
C TYR A 165 -2.20 17.91 -0.06
N MET A 166 -1.43 16.93 -0.55
CA MET A 166 -0.41 16.25 0.24
C MET A 166 0.70 17.18 0.71
N GLY A 167 1.02 18.23 -0.05
CA GLY A 167 2.00 19.25 0.33
C GLY A 167 1.69 19.91 1.69
N GLU A 168 0.42 19.95 2.09
CA GLU A 168 -0.04 20.55 3.35
C GLU A 168 -0.34 19.51 4.44
N LYS A 169 -0.21 18.20 4.16
CA LYS A 169 -0.63 17.11 5.05
C LYS A 169 0.53 16.14 5.33
N PRO A 170 1.38 16.41 6.34
CA PRO A 170 2.57 15.62 6.61
C PRO A 170 2.31 14.12 6.81
N ARG A 171 1.21 13.75 7.49
CA ARG A 171 0.84 12.35 7.71
C ARG A 171 0.47 11.63 6.41
N LEU A 172 -0.40 12.23 5.60
CA LEU A 172 -0.81 11.65 4.32
C LEU A 172 0.38 11.53 3.38
N ARG A 173 1.23 12.57 3.36
CA ARG A 173 2.50 12.56 2.61
C ARG A 173 3.40 11.41 3.04
N GLN A 174 3.60 11.21 4.34
CA GLN A 174 4.42 10.13 4.86
C GLN A 174 3.90 8.75 4.40
N VAL A 175 2.60 8.46 4.59
CA VAL A 175 2.02 7.17 4.20
C VAL A 175 2.10 6.95 2.68
N PHE A 176 1.92 8.02 1.89
CA PHE A 176 2.07 7.97 0.45
C PHE A 176 3.52 7.72 0.02
N ASP A 177 4.48 8.40 0.62
CA ASP A 177 5.92 8.24 0.33
C ASP A 177 6.38 6.81 0.66
N GLU A 178 5.99 6.28 1.82
CA GLU A 178 6.26 4.89 2.23
C GLU A 178 5.68 3.88 1.22
N PHE A 179 4.42 4.08 0.79
CA PHE A 179 3.80 3.27 -0.25
C PHE A 179 4.54 3.38 -1.60
N MET A 180 4.92 4.59 -2.00
CA MET A 180 5.60 4.84 -3.27
C MET A 180 7.01 4.26 -3.29
N GLU A 181 7.74 4.30 -2.18
CA GLU A 181 9.06 3.70 -2.05
C GLU A 181 8.98 2.19 -2.30
N VAL A 182 8.06 1.50 -1.62
CA VAL A 182 7.96 0.04 -1.68
C VAL A 182 7.38 -0.43 -3.02
N SER A 183 6.37 0.28 -3.54
CA SER A 183 5.79 0.00 -4.87
C SER A 183 6.78 0.19 -6.03
N SER A 184 7.87 0.91 -5.79
CA SER A 184 8.92 1.14 -6.78
C SER A 184 10.01 0.09 -6.78
N LYS A 185 10.26 -0.58 -5.65
CA LYS A 185 11.28 -1.64 -5.57
C LYS A 185 10.85 -2.92 -6.29
N LEU A 186 9.61 -3.38 -6.02
CA LEU A 186 9.12 -4.68 -6.49
C LEU A 186 9.21 -4.90 -8.02
N PRO A 187 8.81 -3.95 -8.89
CA PRO A 187 8.94 -4.15 -10.33
C PRO A 187 10.37 -3.96 -10.85
N PHE A 188 11.19 -3.17 -10.15
CA PHE A 188 12.46 -2.69 -10.71
C PHE A 188 13.61 -3.68 -10.56
N GLU A 189 13.57 -4.59 -9.58
CA GLU A 189 14.59 -5.65 -9.48
C GLU A 189 14.64 -6.51 -10.75
N ASP A 190 13.47 -6.88 -11.28
CA ASP A 190 13.39 -7.68 -12.50
C ASP A 190 13.72 -6.85 -13.74
N VAL A 191 13.37 -5.55 -13.76
CA VAL A 191 13.86 -4.60 -14.78
C VAL A 191 15.38 -4.59 -14.80
N PHE A 192 16.06 -4.47 -13.65
CA PHE A 192 17.52 -4.47 -13.60
C PHE A 192 18.14 -5.78 -14.10
N LYS A 193 17.46 -6.92 -13.93
CA LYS A 193 17.93 -8.23 -14.41
C LYS A 193 17.73 -8.40 -15.92
N LEU A 194 16.61 -7.92 -16.46
CA LEU A 194 16.15 -8.25 -17.81
C LEU A 194 16.38 -7.13 -18.84
N TYR A 195 16.38 -5.88 -18.40
CA TYR A 195 16.43 -4.72 -19.28
C TYR A 195 17.87 -4.21 -19.45
N GLY A 196 18.42 -4.42 -20.65
CA GLY A 196 19.76 -3.94 -21.01
C GLY A 196 19.82 -2.50 -21.54
N GLY A 197 18.68 -1.81 -21.72
CA GLY A 197 18.63 -0.52 -22.43
C GLY A 197 19.28 0.66 -21.69
N PHE A 198 19.68 0.49 -20.44
CA PHE A 198 20.45 1.49 -19.69
C PHE A 198 21.95 1.51 -20.03
N LYS A 199 22.48 0.43 -20.62
CA LYS A 199 23.93 0.24 -20.83
C LYS A 199 24.58 1.34 -21.67
N ASP A 200 23.92 1.78 -22.73
CA ASP A 200 24.49 2.71 -23.71
C ASP A 200 24.05 4.17 -23.48
N LEU A 201 23.36 4.44 -22.37
CA LEU A 201 22.91 5.79 -22.03
C LEU A 201 24.10 6.66 -21.59
N LYS A 202 24.05 7.95 -21.93
CA LYS A 202 24.96 8.96 -21.40
C LYS A 202 24.28 9.80 -20.33
N GLU A 203 22.98 10.01 -20.46
CA GLU A 203 22.16 10.76 -19.52
C GLU A 203 20.77 10.13 -19.42
N LEU A 204 20.27 10.06 -18.19
CA LEU A 204 18.91 9.61 -17.90
C LEU A 204 18.25 10.58 -16.93
N MET A 205 17.06 11.07 -17.29
CA MET A 205 16.18 11.79 -16.38
C MET A 205 15.04 10.90 -15.91
N ASP A 206 14.86 10.77 -14.60
CA ASP A 206 13.70 10.12 -13.99
C ASP A 206 12.66 11.20 -13.65
N VAL A 207 11.55 11.22 -14.39
CA VAL A 207 10.48 12.22 -14.22
C VAL A 207 9.41 11.67 -13.29
N GLY A 208 9.15 12.38 -12.19
CA GLY A 208 8.38 11.84 -11.08
C GLY A 208 9.18 10.78 -10.30
N GLY A 209 10.50 10.92 -10.25
CA GLY A 209 11.41 9.95 -9.65
C GLY A 209 11.39 9.92 -8.12
N GLY A 210 10.56 10.74 -7.48
CA GLY A 210 10.45 10.85 -6.03
C GLY A 210 11.76 11.29 -5.41
N ILE A 211 12.20 10.56 -4.38
CA ILE A 211 13.48 10.80 -3.71
C ILE A 211 14.72 10.30 -4.50
N GLY A 212 14.53 9.74 -5.70
CA GLY A 212 15.61 9.36 -6.62
C GLY A 212 16.22 7.97 -6.42
N THR A 213 15.58 7.09 -5.64
CA THR A 213 16.09 5.75 -5.27
C THR A 213 16.40 4.88 -6.49
N ILE A 214 15.50 4.86 -7.49
CA ILE A 214 15.66 4.06 -8.70
C ILE A 214 16.82 4.58 -9.53
N LEU A 215 16.87 5.88 -9.76
CA LEU A 215 17.93 6.51 -10.52
C LEU A 215 19.30 6.30 -9.87
N ALA A 216 19.40 6.39 -8.53
CA ALA A 216 20.64 6.09 -7.81
C ALA A 216 21.09 4.64 -8.01
N LYS A 217 20.15 3.70 -8.06
CA LYS A 217 20.48 2.30 -8.38
C LYS A 217 20.99 2.16 -9.82
N ILE A 218 20.33 2.80 -10.79
CA ILE A 218 20.77 2.82 -12.20
C ILE A 218 22.19 3.39 -12.29
N THR A 219 22.46 4.58 -11.73
CA THR A 219 23.78 5.23 -11.81
C THR A 219 24.86 4.49 -11.02
N SER A 220 24.49 3.73 -9.98
CA SER A 220 25.46 2.84 -9.29
C SER A 220 25.88 1.65 -10.16
N THR A 221 24.97 1.15 -11.01
CA THR A 221 25.22 0.00 -11.90
C THR A 221 25.86 0.44 -13.21
N TYR A 222 25.56 1.66 -13.66
CA TYR A 222 26.11 2.29 -14.85
C TYR A 222 26.72 3.65 -14.49
N PRO A 223 27.94 3.69 -13.89
CA PRO A 223 28.53 4.93 -13.38
C PRO A 223 28.81 6.00 -14.44
N HIS A 224 28.84 5.63 -15.71
CA HIS A 224 28.99 6.57 -16.84
C HIS A 224 27.69 7.32 -17.18
N VAL A 225 26.54 6.87 -16.69
CA VAL A 225 25.25 7.52 -16.91
C VAL A 225 25.11 8.71 -15.97
N ARG A 226 24.91 9.91 -16.52
CA ARG A 226 24.55 11.09 -15.73
C ARG A 226 23.07 11.03 -15.34
N GLY A 227 22.78 10.91 -14.04
CA GLY A 227 21.41 10.88 -13.52
C GLY A 227 20.83 12.27 -13.21
N LEU A 228 19.65 12.57 -13.72
CA LEU A 228 18.80 13.70 -13.31
C LEU A 228 17.51 13.19 -12.66
N ASN A 229 17.33 13.41 -11.36
CA ASN A 229 16.05 13.11 -10.68
C ASN A 229 15.16 14.36 -10.74
N PHE A 230 13.95 14.26 -11.30
CA PHE A 230 13.03 15.38 -11.47
C PHE A 230 11.70 15.11 -10.75
N ASP A 231 11.33 16.00 -9.83
CA ASP A 231 10.06 15.91 -9.08
C ASP A 231 9.62 17.30 -8.57
N LEU A 232 8.47 17.37 -7.88
CA LEU A 232 7.94 18.59 -7.27
C LEU A 232 8.93 19.17 -6.24
N PRO A 233 8.96 20.51 -6.04
CA PRO A 233 9.91 21.16 -5.13
C PRO A 233 9.93 20.55 -3.72
N HIS A 234 8.76 20.33 -3.12
CA HIS A 234 8.64 19.77 -1.78
C HIS A 234 9.09 18.30 -1.69
N VAL A 235 9.16 17.57 -2.81
CA VAL A 235 9.70 16.20 -2.86
C VAL A 235 11.22 16.24 -2.92
N ILE A 236 11.76 17.07 -3.81
CA ILE A 236 13.20 17.26 -3.97
C ILE A 236 13.85 17.83 -2.71
N ASP A 237 13.19 18.74 -2.00
CA ASP A 237 13.70 19.31 -0.73
C ASP A 237 13.86 18.24 0.36
N ALA A 238 13.04 17.18 0.33
CA ALA A 238 13.12 16.05 1.25
C ALA A 238 14.08 14.94 0.78
N ALA A 239 14.59 15.02 -0.45
CA ALA A 239 15.38 13.95 -1.04
C ALA A 239 16.83 13.94 -0.48
N PRO A 240 17.38 12.76 -0.15
CA PRO A 240 18.76 12.65 0.31
C PRO A 240 19.75 12.99 -0.81
N LYS A 241 20.98 13.37 -0.45
CA LYS A 241 22.06 13.47 -1.43
C LYS A 241 22.48 12.07 -1.89
N LEU A 242 22.38 11.82 -3.20
CA LEU A 242 22.65 10.51 -3.80
C LEU A 242 23.84 10.62 -4.78
N PRO A 243 24.90 9.79 -4.64
CA PRO A 243 26.01 9.79 -5.57
C PRO A 243 25.56 9.50 -7.01
N GLY A 244 26.07 10.28 -7.98
CA GLY A 244 25.73 10.12 -9.40
C GLY A 244 24.36 10.70 -9.80
N VAL A 245 23.60 11.24 -8.86
CA VAL A 245 22.26 11.81 -9.09
C VAL A 245 22.26 13.31 -8.82
N LYS A 246 21.73 14.09 -9.76
CA LYS A 246 21.41 15.50 -9.58
C LYS A 246 19.90 15.67 -9.46
N HIS A 247 19.46 16.21 -8.33
CA HIS A 247 18.06 16.55 -8.11
C HIS A 247 17.67 17.86 -8.79
N VAL A 248 16.49 17.89 -9.41
CA VAL A 248 15.93 19.03 -10.13
C VAL A 248 14.46 19.18 -9.75
N ALA A 249 14.13 20.28 -9.08
CA ALA A 249 12.76 20.61 -8.74
C ALA A 249 12.02 21.23 -9.93
N GLY A 250 10.76 20.85 -10.14
CA GLY A 250 9.91 21.47 -11.13
C GLY A 250 8.50 20.87 -11.21
N ASP A 251 7.78 21.23 -12.26
CA ASP A 251 6.44 20.73 -12.56
C ASP A 251 6.44 20.18 -13.99
N MET A 252 6.32 18.86 -14.13
CA MET A 252 6.40 18.18 -15.42
C MET A 252 5.28 18.58 -16.39
N PHE A 253 4.17 19.11 -15.87
CA PHE A 253 3.05 19.59 -16.70
C PHE A 253 3.28 21.00 -17.24
N LYS A 254 4.22 21.75 -16.66
CA LYS A 254 4.67 23.05 -17.18
C LYS A 254 5.86 22.89 -18.11
N SER A 255 6.93 22.26 -17.61
CA SER A 255 8.16 22.05 -18.37
C SER A 255 9.04 21.01 -17.71
N ILE A 256 9.68 20.17 -18.52
CA ILE A 256 10.78 19.31 -18.10
C ILE A 256 12.09 19.79 -18.72
N PRO A 257 13.24 19.73 -18.00
CA PRO A 257 14.53 20.06 -18.59
C PRO A 257 14.89 19.08 -19.71
N ASN A 258 15.75 19.51 -20.63
CA ASN A 258 16.24 18.63 -21.70
C ASN A 258 17.12 17.52 -21.12
N ALA A 259 16.84 16.28 -21.53
CA ALA A 259 17.68 15.12 -21.28
C ALA A 259 17.72 14.21 -22.51
N GLN A 260 18.81 13.46 -22.67
CA GLN A 260 18.94 12.45 -23.74
C GLN A 260 17.79 11.43 -23.70
N THR A 261 17.55 10.87 -22.52
CA THR A 261 16.55 9.83 -22.28
C THR A 261 15.75 10.16 -21.04
N ILE A 262 14.45 9.88 -21.10
CA ILE A 262 13.51 10.05 -19.99
C ILE A 262 12.99 8.68 -19.56
N LEU A 263 13.06 8.41 -18.26
CA LEU A 263 12.32 7.36 -17.59
C LEU A 263 11.03 7.98 -17.01
N LEU A 264 9.90 7.35 -17.30
CA LEU A 264 8.60 7.71 -16.73
C LEU A 264 7.90 6.43 -16.28
N LYS A 265 7.73 6.27 -14.96
CA LYS A 265 7.07 5.09 -14.39
C LYS A 265 5.55 5.19 -14.50
N VAL A 266 4.89 4.08 -14.87
CA VAL A 266 3.46 3.95 -15.26
C VAL A 266 2.42 4.67 -14.37
N PHE A 267 2.71 4.97 -13.10
CA PHE A 267 1.77 5.72 -12.24
C PHE A 267 1.43 7.11 -12.78
N PHE A 268 2.37 7.78 -13.46
CA PHE A 268 2.18 9.14 -13.98
C PHE A 268 1.43 9.19 -15.32
N LEU A 269 1.58 8.16 -16.17
CA LEU A 269 0.91 8.12 -17.48
C LEU A 269 -0.61 7.93 -17.38
N ARG A 270 -1.11 7.34 -16.30
CA ARG A 270 -2.56 7.21 -16.07
C ARG A 270 -3.24 8.52 -15.62
N ASN A 271 -2.47 9.45 -15.05
CA ASN A 271 -2.99 10.73 -14.52
C ASN A 271 -2.84 11.90 -15.50
N ALA A 272 -2.03 11.76 -16.56
CA ALA A 272 -1.87 12.79 -17.57
C ALA A 272 -3.05 12.78 -18.56
N THR A 273 -3.95 13.76 -18.46
CA THR A 273 -4.92 14.04 -19.53
C THR A 273 -4.17 14.36 -20.83
N LYS A 274 -4.58 13.76 -21.94
CA LYS A 274 -3.99 13.86 -23.29
C LYS A 274 -3.59 15.30 -23.68
N LYS A 275 -2.40 15.73 -23.33
CA LYS A 275 -1.67 16.80 -24.03
C LYS A 275 -0.38 16.20 -24.56
N PRO A 276 -0.07 16.33 -25.86
CA PRO A 276 1.12 15.74 -26.44
C PRO A 276 2.36 16.39 -25.85
N TYR A 277 3.25 15.58 -25.27
CA TYR A 277 4.58 16.02 -24.85
C TYR A 277 5.40 16.36 -26.11
N THR A 278 5.77 17.63 -26.26
CA THR A 278 6.69 18.08 -27.32
C THR A 278 8.12 18.06 -26.79
N THR A 279 8.71 16.87 -26.63
CA THR A 279 10.14 16.73 -26.30
C THR A 279 10.81 15.75 -27.25
N ARG A 280 12.00 16.10 -27.76
CA ARG A 280 12.83 15.28 -28.68
C ARG A 280 13.55 14.11 -27.99
N SER A 281 13.20 13.79 -26.74
CA SER A 281 13.87 12.79 -25.92
C SER A 281 13.34 11.39 -26.20
N HIS A 282 14.21 10.38 -26.07
CA HIS A 282 13.78 8.99 -26.09
C HIS A 282 13.05 8.66 -24.79
N LEU A 283 11.80 8.19 -24.87
CA LEU A 283 10.97 7.87 -23.72
C LEU A 283 11.05 6.37 -23.42
N ILE A 284 11.52 6.03 -22.23
CA ILE A 284 11.42 4.68 -21.68
C ILE A 284 10.21 4.65 -20.75
N ASN A 285 9.25 3.80 -21.09
CA ASN A 285 8.04 3.58 -20.31
C ASN A 285 8.13 2.20 -19.64
N MET A 286 8.08 2.18 -18.31
CA MET A 286 8.19 0.97 -17.48
C MET A 286 7.08 0.91 -16.43
#